data_AF-A0A0D2J4J4-F1
#
_entry.id   AF-A0A0D2J4J4-F1
#
_cell.length_a   1.000
_cell.length_b   1.000
_cell.length_c   1.000
_cell.angle_alpha   90.00
_cell.angle_beta   90.00
_cell.angle_gamma   90.00
#
_symmetry.space_group_name_H-M   'P 1'
#
loop_
_entity.id
_entity.type
_entity.pdbx_description
1 polymer ?
#
loop_
_entity_poly.entity_id
_entity_poly.type
_entity_poly.pdbx_seq_one_letter_code
_entity_poly.pdbx_strand_id
1 'polypeptide(L)'
;MKVKATNPLSLAIAIALLLITSLASAQTSGQPQNKEKASQPNIYLVGMGPGAADLITVGAQQAVRKAHLIICNSMLAKQFSSLLAGKELLVTGEKSCLQKKDLADESVKRDRIIKSVRNAVKANKVVALLDHGDPMVYGNWLWCLNAFKDLTIKVEPGVCLFHAANAALRDDISFSELAKSIIITTNDAPGQKDAIDRLASKFATMVIYCKKNKFATMLAKLSKKYASDTPIALVFNAGDIHKEKVVRGAIANIAETVAKQKLPNDFIVFVGANLDKPQCRARAEKEKGRLYLAGLFLGNADLATLRTVNLIKKSDLIVDKSDLLKKGFNHKLLPQGKEVWKPSDNGAWQWFGYGKSADDFSGKQLERFLAAEKARKETAVKVRQAIKNGKQVCILDSGDPLTYSPWAWVLREFADLCPIVLPGVSSFDAANAVLQKSVTKGVNTKSVIITVPDVEDWLNKTCFDFDAMLERQTSLVIFMPDYLVTLPDMVKKLSAYYDRKTPIALVANAGFKNSQRVIKGRLDNIVELVGKEKMPILQLMYVGPFLH
;
A
#
# COMPACT_ATOMS: atom_id res chain seq x y z
N MET A 1 25.35 -5.86 -31.92
CA MET A 1 24.68 -7.18 -31.95
C MET A 1 23.32 -7.00 -32.60
N LYS A 2 23.06 -7.72 -33.71
CA LYS A 2 21.87 -7.58 -34.55
C LYS A 2 20.60 -7.98 -33.79
N VAL A 3 19.61 -7.08 -33.77
CA VAL A 3 18.24 -7.30 -33.28
C VAL A 3 17.50 -8.18 -34.29
N LYS A 4 16.95 -9.32 -33.85
CA LYS A 4 16.07 -10.15 -34.66
C LYS A 4 14.64 -9.61 -34.58
N ALA A 5 14.03 -9.45 -35.75
CA ALA A 5 12.67 -8.98 -35.97
C ALA A 5 11.63 -9.84 -35.25
N THR A 6 10.68 -9.19 -34.57
CA THR A 6 9.49 -9.80 -33.97
C THR A 6 8.42 -10.08 -35.04
N ASN A 7 7.82 -11.27 -34.92
CA ASN A 7 6.83 -11.87 -35.81
C ASN A 7 5.51 -11.05 -35.87
N PRO A 8 4.91 -10.77 -37.05
CA PRO A 8 3.73 -9.90 -37.19
C PRO A 8 2.42 -10.38 -36.55
N LEU A 9 2.39 -11.57 -35.93
CA LEU A 9 1.20 -12.08 -35.23
C LEU A 9 1.00 -11.50 -33.82
N SER A 10 2.01 -10.85 -33.22
CA SER A 10 1.90 -10.13 -31.94
C SER A 10 1.19 -8.77 -32.05
N LEU A 11 0.90 -8.31 -33.28
CA LEU A 11 0.25 -7.03 -33.57
C LEU A 11 -1.28 -7.11 -33.59
N ALA A 12 -1.86 -8.32 -33.71
CA ALA A 12 -3.31 -8.51 -33.85
C ALA A 12 -4.08 -8.56 -32.50
N ILE A 13 -3.40 -8.82 -31.38
CA ILE A 13 -4.04 -8.90 -30.05
C ILE A 13 -4.05 -7.53 -29.33
N ALA A 14 -3.22 -6.59 -29.78
CA ALA A 14 -3.25 -5.18 -29.34
C ALA A 14 -4.51 -4.41 -29.84
N ILE A 15 -5.33 -5.03 -30.68
CA ILE A 15 -6.52 -4.42 -31.31
C ILE A 15 -7.77 -4.47 -30.40
N ALA A 16 -7.76 -5.23 -29.30
CA ALA A 16 -8.91 -5.38 -28.39
C ALA A 16 -8.88 -4.47 -27.12
N LEU A 17 -8.03 -3.45 -27.07
CA LEU A 17 -8.06 -2.38 -26.06
C LEU A 17 -8.62 -1.08 -26.67
N LEU A 18 -9.82 -1.21 -27.22
CA LEU A 18 -10.66 -0.11 -27.66
C LEU A 18 -11.23 0.63 -26.44
N LEU A 19 -10.91 1.93 -26.36
CA LEU A 19 -11.76 3.02 -25.86
C LEU A 19 -12.71 2.66 -24.70
N ILE A 20 -12.27 2.87 -23.45
CA ILE A 20 -13.19 3.08 -22.32
C ILE A 20 -12.76 4.32 -21.53
N THR A 21 -13.10 5.48 -22.10
CA THR A 21 -13.47 6.67 -21.33
C THR A 21 -14.70 7.27 -21.99
N SER A 22 -15.88 6.77 -21.63
CA SER A 22 -17.13 7.54 -21.69
C SER A 22 -18.15 6.91 -20.75
N LEU A 23 -18.98 7.76 -20.18
CA LEU A 23 -19.94 7.46 -19.12
C LEU A 23 -20.91 6.33 -19.53
N ALA A 24 -21.05 5.33 -18.66
CA ALA A 24 -22.22 4.47 -18.65
C ALA A 24 -22.82 4.50 -17.24
N SER A 25 -23.81 5.37 -17.06
CA SER A 25 -24.86 5.16 -16.06
C SER A 25 -25.63 3.91 -16.46
N ALA A 26 -25.16 2.74 -16.04
CA ALA A 26 -25.95 1.53 -16.14
C ALA A 26 -26.94 1.50 -14.97
N GLN A 27 -28.20 1.85 -15.25
CA GLN A 27 -29.32 1.39 -14.43
C GLN A 27 -29.35 -0.14 -14.53
N THR A 28 -28.85 -0.81 -13.50
CA THR A 28 -29.05 -2.24 -13.33
C THR A 28 -30.39 -2.44 -12.63
N SER A 29 -31.32 -3.10 -13.33
CA SER A 29 -32.51 -3.72 -12.76
C SER A 29 -32.11 -4.94 -11.92
N GLY A 30 -31.44 -4.69 -10.79
CA GLY A 30 -31.36 -5.63 -9.68
C GLY A 30 -32.57 -5.39 -8.78
N GLN A 31 -33.24 -6.48 -8.35
CA GLN A 31 -34.29 -6.39 -7.35
C GLN A 31 -33.85 -5.51 -6.17
N PRO A 32 -34.73 -4.66 -5.62
CA PRO A 32 -34.37 -3.75 -4.54
C PRO A 32 -33.91 -4.57 -3.33
N GLN A 33 -32.60 -4.65 -3.13
CA GLN A 33 -32.05 -5.05 -1.85
C GLN A 33 -32.58 -4.04 -0.82
N ASN A 34 -33.39 -4.56 0.09
CA ASN A 34 -33.89 -3.83 1.24
C ASN A 34 -32.70 -3.08 1.86
N LYS A 35 -32.72 -1.74 1.79
CA LYS A 35 -31.75 -0.89 2.48
C LYS A 35 -32.03 -1.01 3.97
N GLU A 36 -31.63 -2.13 4.58
CA GLU A 36 -31.42 -2.15 6.02
C GLU A 36 -30.44 -1.02 6.34
N LYS A 37 -30.88 -0.08 7.18
CA LYS A 37 -29.96 0.87 7.82
C LYS A 37 -28.86 0.02 8.47
N ALA A 38 -27.66 0.04 7.89
CA ALA A 38 -26.53 -0.70 8.45
C ALA A 38 -26.39 -0.36 9.93
N SER A 39 -26.59 -1.36 10.80
CA SER A 39 -26.46 -1.19 12.24
C SER A 39 -25.04 -0.74 12.58
N GLN A 40 -24.91 0.13 13.57
CA GLN A 40 -23.60 0.60 14.02
C GLN A 40 -22.75 -0.60 14.49
N PRO A 41 -21.49 -0.73 14.05
CA PRO A 41 -20.67 -1.88 14.45
C PRO A 41 -20.42 -1.85 15.96
N ASN A 42 -20.37 -3.04 16.55
CA ASN A 42 -20.04 -3.20 17.97
C ASN A 42 -18.58 -2.81 18.23
N ILE A 43 -17.70 -3.17 17.29
CA ILE A 43 -16.26 -3.04 17.43
C ILE A 43 -15.68 -2.35 16.19
N TYR A 44 -14.81 -1.39 16.42
CA TYR A 44 -13.88 -0.86 15.43
C TYR A 44 -12.47 -1.39 15.69
N LEU A 45 -11.84 -1.96 14.68
CA LEU A 45 -10.41 -2.24 14.68
C LEU A 45 -9.73 -1.17 13.82
N VAL A 46 -8.96 -0.28 14.45
CA VAL A 46 -8.58 1.01 13.86
C VAL A 46 -7.08 1.12 13.65
N GLY A 47 -6.68 1.36 12.40
CA GLY A 47 -5.32 1.77 12.07
C GLY A 47 -5.10 3.25 12.32
N MET A 48 -4.19 3.58 13.24
CA MET A 48 -3.91 4.96 13.64
C MET A 48 -2.84 5.63 12.76
N GLY A 49 -2.29 4.91 11.78
CA GLY A 49 -1.13 5.34 10.99
C GLY A 49 0.21 5.21 11.76
N PRO A 50 1.35 5.27 11.07
CA PRO A 50 2.67 5.17 11.68
C PRO A 50 3.22 6.56 12.02
N GLY A 51 4.26 6.64 12.86
CA GLY A 51 4.99 7.88 13.08
C GLY A 51 4.12 8.96 13.73
N ALA A 52 3.84 10.06 13.02
CA ALA A 52 3.14 11.21 13.59
C ALA A 52 1.61 11.05 13.62
N ALA A 53 0.97 11.78 14.53
CA ALA A 53 -0.46 11.68 14.81
C ALA A 53 -1.38 12.12 13.64
N ASP A 54 -0.88 12.93 12.71
CA ASP A 54 -1.64 13.42 11.56
C ASP A 54 -1.68 12.42 10.39
N LEU A 55 -0.99 11.27 10.47
CA LEU A 55 -1.17 10.15 9.54
C LEU A 55 -2.41 9.29 9.83
N ILE A 56 -3.16 9.59 10.90
CA ILE A 56 -4.50 9.04 11.11
C ILE A 56 -5.42 9.43 9.95
N THR A 57 -6.28 8.50 9.53
CA THR A 57 -7.29 8.77 8.51
C THR A 57 -8.51 9.48 9.10
N VAL A 58 -9.27 10.16 8.24
CA VAL A 58 -10.55 10.78 8.62
C VAL A 58 -11.51 9.73 9.19
N GLY A 59 -11.58 8.54 8.58
CA GLY A 59 -12.39 7.41 9.02
C GLY A 59 -11.95 6.86 10.37
N ALA A 60 -10.64 6.67 10.58
CA ALA A 60 -10.11 6.27 11.88
C ALA A 60 -10.46 7.28 12.98
N GLN A 61 -10.29 8.59 12.71
CA GLN A 61 -10.68 9.63 13.66
C GLN A 61 -12.17 9.57 14.00
N GLN A 62 -13.04 9.34 13.01
CA GLN A 62 -14.48 9.19 13.23
C GLN A 62 -14.83 7.94 14.04
N ALA A 63 -14.18 6.80 13.77
CA ALA A 63 -14.38 5.57 14.52
C ALA A 63 -14.01 5.73 15.99
N VAL A 64 -12.86 6.34 16.27
CA VAL A 64 -12.43 6.65 17.65
C VAL A 64 -13.44 7.58 18.34
N ARG A 65 -13.93 8.61 17.66
CA ARG A 65 -14.95 9.52 18.21
C ARG A 65 -16.23 8.79 18.62
N LYS A 66 -16.70 7.82 17.82
CA LYS A 66 -17.90 7.01 18.08
C LYS A 66 -17.74 5.98 19.19
N ALA A 67 -16.51 5.58 19.50
CA ALA A 67 -16.25 4.58 20.53
C ALA A 67 -16.30 5.16 21.95
N HIS A 68 -16.82 4.35 22.86
CA HIS A 68 -16.96 4.65 24.29
C HIS A 68 -15.78 4.05 25.07
N LEU A 69 -15.45 2.78 24.77
CA LEU A 69 -14.30 2.07 25.30
C LEU A 69 -13.18 2.01 24.25
N ILE A 70 -11.98 2.43 24.63
CA ILE A 70 -10.78 2.40 23.80
C ILE A 70 -9.79 1.42 24.40
N ILE A 71 -9.31 0.48 23.59
CA ILE A 71 -8.24 -0.45 23.94
C ILE A 71 -7.03 -0.08 23.09
N CYS A 72 -5.92 0.31 23.73
CA CYS A 72 -4.71 0.74 23.05
C CYS A 72 -3.48 0.55 23.94
N ASN A 73 -2.28 0.65 23.37
CA ASN A 73 -1.05 0.68 24.17
C ASN A 73 -0.79 2.08 24.77
N SER A 74 0.18 2.18 25.68
CA SER A 74 0.57 3.45 26.30
C SER A 74 1.06 4.52 25.30
N MET A 75 1.70 4.10 24.21
CA MET A 75 2.21 5.00 23.17
C MET A 75 1.08 5.71 22.42
N LEU A 76 0.06 4.98 21.97
CA LEU A 76 -1.14 5.56 21.34
C LEU A 76 -1.94 6.40 22.33
N ALA A 77 -2.07 5.94 23.58
CA ALA A 77 -2.76 6.71 24.62
C ALA A 77 -2.13 8.10 24.81
N LYS A 78 -0.80 8.16 24.85
CA LYS A 78 -0.04 9.42 24.93
C LYS A 78 -0.17 10.25 23.65
N GLN A 79 0.10 9.64 22.50
CA GLN A 79 0.15 10.31 21.20
C GLN A 79 -1.20 10.91 20.79
N PHE A 80 -2.30 10.25 21.13
CA PHE A 80 -3.66 10.67 20.78
C PHE A 80 -4.47 11.15 21.97
N SER A 81 -3.82 11.55 23.07
CA SER A 81 -4.47 11.99 24.32
C SER A 81 -5.62 12.98 24.10
N SER A 82 -5.44 13.99 23.24
CA SER A 82 -6.52 14.94 22.89
C SER A 82 -7.74 14.29 22.21
N LEU A 83 -7.53 13.30 21.34
CA LEU A 83 -8.62 12.59 20.66
C LEU A 83 -9.32 11.58 21.60
N LEU A 84 -8.61 11.10 22.61
CA LEU A 84 -9.06 10.10 23.57
C LEU A 84 -9.64 10.69 24.86
N ALA A 85 -9.58 12.02 25.02
CA ALA A 85 -10.10 12.72 26.19
C ALA A 85 -11.59 12.38 26.44
N GLY A 86 -11.93 12.08 27.70
CA GLY A 86 -13.29 11.74 28.12
C GLY A 86 -13.76 10.33 27.75
N LYS A 87 -12.90 9.48 27.17
CA LYS A 87 -13.22 8.09 26.84
C LYS A 87 -12.78 7.12 27.94
N GLU A 88 -13.47 5.99 28.04
CA GLU A 88 -13.02 4.88 28.90
C GLU A 88 -11.80 4.22 28.24
N LEU A 89 -10.66 4.19 28.94
CA LEU A 89 -9.40 3.65 28.41
C LEU A 89 -9.01 2.36 29.10
N LEU A 90 -8.77 1.30 28.31
CA LEU A 90 -8.05 0.11 28.73
C LEU A 90 -6.68 0.13 28.07
N VAL A 91 -5.70 0.66 28.80
CA VAL A 91 -4.32 0.79 28.32
C VAL A 91 -3.55 -0.51 28.56
N THR A 92 -3.00 -1.10 27.49
CA THR A 92 -2.10 -2.25 27.56
C THR A 92 -0.64 -1.79 27.57
N GLY A 93 0.26 -2.65 28.07
CA GLY A 93 1.69 -2.34 28.10
C GLY A 93 2.31 -2.17 26.71
N GLU A 94 3.49 -1.54 26.65
CA GLU A 94 4.24 -1.29 25.40
C GLU A 94 4.57 -2.56 24.61
N LYS A 95 4.74 -3.68 25.32
CA LYS A 95 4.85 -5.00 24.72
C LYS A 95 3.43 -5.52 24.56
N SER A 96 2.94 -5.50 23.32
CA SER A 96 1.75 -6.28 23.00
C SER A 96 1.95 -7.72 23.45
N CYS A 97 0.84 -8.36 23.76
CA CYS A 97 0.69 -9.68 24.37
C CYS A 97 1.21 -10.87 23.54
N LEU A 98 2.31 -10.68 22.80
CA LEU A 98 2.82 -11.56 21.76
C LEU A 98 4.34 -11.76 21.83
N GLN A 99 5.00 -11.32 22.91
CA GLN A 99 6.44 -11.56 23.10
C GLN A 99 6.74 -12.55 24.22
N LYS A 100 6.49 -13.84 23.91
CA LYS A 100 7.22 -15.06 24.28
C LYS A 100 7.68 -15.32 25.73
N LYS A 101 7.51 -14.42 26.70
CA LYS A 101 8.11 -14.62 28.02
C LYS A 101 7.28 -15.49 28.94
N ASP A 102 5.95 -15.47 28.87
CA ASP A 102 5.10 -16.44 29.60
C ASP A 102 3.72 -16.59 28.93
N LEU A 103 3.43 -17.75 28.31
CA LEU A 103 2.17 -17.98 27.59
C LEU A 103 0.92 -17.89 28.50
N ALA A 104 1.06 -18.18 29.79
CA ALA A 104 -0.02 -18.13 30.77
C ALA A 104 -0.41 -16.70 31.17
N ASP A 105 0.55 -15.79 31.33
CA ASP A 105 0.26 -14.37 31.63
C ASP A 105 -0.40 -13.68 30.42
N GLU A 106 -0.03 -14.08 29.21
CA GLU A 106 -0.63 -13.56 27.98
C GLU A 106 -2.07 -14.04 27.73
N SER A 107 -2.41 -15.27 28.12
CA SER A 107 -3.80 -15.74 28.05
C SER A 107 -4.68 -14.99 29.04
N VAL A 108 -4.22 -14.78 30.29
CA VAL A 108 -4.96 -14.04 31.31
C VAL A 108 -5.23 -12.60 30.90
N LYS A 109 -4.23 -11.89 30.33
CA LYS A 109 -4.41 -10.53 29.80
C LYS A 109 -5.42 -10.50 28.66
N ARG A 110 -5.36 -11.47 27.74
CA ARG A 110 -6.32 -11.57 26.63
C ARG A 110 -7.74 -11.81 27.14
N ASP A 111 -7.93 -12.71 28.08
CA ASP A 111 -9.25 -13.02 28.64
C ASP A 111 -9.86 -11.82 29.36
N ARG A 112 -9.04 -11.02 30.07
CA ARG A 112 -9.47 -9.74 30.64
C ARG A 112 -9.98 -8.79 29.57
N ILE A 113 -9.25 -8.63 28.46
CA ILE A 113 -9.67 -7.78 27.34
C ILE A 113 -10.97 -8.31 26.74
N ILE A 114 -11.08 -9.62 26.50
CA ILE A 114 -12.31 -10.25 25.97
C ILE A 114 -13.50 -9.95 26.89
N LYS A 115 -13.34 -10.12 28.20
CA LYS A 115 -14.38 -9.83 29.18
C LYS A 115 -14.80 -8.36 29.15
N SER A 116 -13.84 -7.44 29.13
CA SER A 116 -14.11 -5.99 29.05
C SER A 116 -14.86 -5.62 27.76
N VAL A 117 -14.44 -6.13 26.61
CA VAL A 117 -15.13 -5.90 25.33
C VAL A 117 -16.55 -6.43 25.38
N ARG A 118 -16.76 -7.68 25.82
CA ARG A 118 -18.10 -8.29 25.88
C ARG A 118 -19.02 -7.55 26.86
N ASN A 119 -18.50 -7.10 28.00
CA ASN A 119 -19.29 -6.30 28.95
C ASN A 119 -19.68 -4.94 28.37
N ALA A 120 -18.76 -4.26 27.67
CA ALA A 120 -19.05 -3.00 27.00
C ALA A 120 -20.14 -3.19 25.93
N VAL A 121 -20.02 -4.21 25.09
CA VAL A 121 -21.01 -4.50 24.04
C VAL A 121 -22.37 -4.87 24.63
N LYS A 122 -22.43 -5.66 25.70
CA LYS A 122 -23.69 -5.95 26.44
C LYS A 122 -24.34 -4.69 27.01
N ALA A 123 -23.54 -3.69 27.38
CA ALA A 123 -24.00 -2.38 27.83
C ALA A 123 -24.27 -1.40 26.66
N ASN A 124 -24.42 -1.89 25.42
CA ASN A 124 -24.61 -1.11 24.20
C ASN A 124 -23.50 -0.07 23.92
N LYS A 125 -22.29 -0.27 24.48
CA LYS A 125 -21.12 0.57 24.20
C LYS A 125 -20.40 0.06 22.96
N VAL A 126 -20.02 1.00 22.10
CA VAL A 126 -19.09 0.78 20.99
C VAL A 126 -17.65 0.74 21.50
N VAL A 127 -16.87 -0.23 21.02
CA VAL A 127 -15.47 -0.42 21.37
C VAL A 127 -14.56 -0.09 20.20
N ALA A 128 -13.42 0.56 20.43
CA ALA A 128 -12.34 0.65 19.43
C ALA A 128 -11.04 0.04 19.95
N LEU A 129 -10.45 -0.87 19.17
CA LEU A 129 -9.11 -1.40 19.38
C LEU A 129 -8.15 -0.67 18.43
N LEU A 130 -7.16 0.02 18.99
CA LEU A 130 -6.26 0.89 18.22
C LEU A 130 -4.92 0.19 17.98
N ASP A 131 -4.54 0.07 16.72
CA ASP A 131 -3.23 -0.43 16.27
C ASP A 131 -2.41 0.70 15.63
N HIS A 132 -1.09 0.63 15.78
CA HIS A 132 -0.18 1.48 15.02
C HIS A 132 -0.13 1.04 13.56
N GLY A 133 -0.01 2.00 12.63
CA GLY A 133 0.00 1.69 11.20
C GLY A 133 -1.37 1.17 10.74
N ASP A 134 -1.37 0.02 10.07
CA ASP A 134 -2.56 -0.69 9.62
C ASP A 134 -2.78 -1.98 10.44
N PRO A 135 -4.02 -2.26 10.92
CA PRO A 135 -4.28 -3.41 11.77
C PRO A 135 -4.15 -4.75 11.03
N MET A 136 -4.24 -4.79 9.71
CA MET A 136 -4.19 -6.03 8.93
C MET A 136 -2.77 -6.45 8.53
N VAL A 137 -1.77 -5.62 8.84
CA VAL A 137 -0.35 -5.89 8.55
C VAL A 137 0.44 -5.86 9.85
N TYR A 138 0.74 -7.06 10.38
CA TYR A 138 1.38 -7.28 11.68
C TYR A 138 0.64 -6.69 12.90
N GLY A 139 -0.66 -6.38 12.78
CA GLY A 139 -1.45 -5.79 13.86
C GLY A 139 -1.53 -6.64 15.13
N ASN A 140 -1.55 -5.95 16.27
CA ASN A 140 -1.55 -6.59 17.59
C ASN A 140 -2.90 -7.20 17.91
N TRP A 141 -3.97 -6.60 17.41
CA TRP A 141 -5.35 -6.98 17.76
C TRP A 141 -5.97 -8.01 16.82
N LEU A 142 -5.26 -8.49 15.81
CA LEU A 142 -5.81 -9.43 14.80
C LEU A 142 -6.52 -10.67 15.36
N TRP A 143 -6.15 -11.14 16.57
CA TRP A 143 -6.84 -12.24 17.24
C TRP A 143 -8.30 -11.90 17.61
N CYS A 144 -8.66 -10.62 17.70
CA CYS A 144 -10.01 -10.14 18.01
C CYS A 144 -11.01 -10.54 16.93
N LEU A 145 -10.57 -10.64 15.65
CA LEU A 145 -11.42 -11.05 14.54
C LEU A 145 -11.99 -12.46 14.75
N ASN A 146 -11.21 -13.36 15.35
CA ASN A 146 -11.69 -14.69 15.70
C ASN A 146 -12.42 -14.71 17.05
N ALA A 147 -11.91 -13.99 18.05
CA ALA A 147 -12.48 -13.98 19.41
C ALA A 147 -13.88 -13.35 19.50
N PHE A 148 -14.22 -12.47 18.55
CA PHE A 148 -15.50 -11.76 18.48
C PHE A 148 -16.20 -11.97 17.14
N LYS A 149 -16.04 -13.14 16.52
CA LYS A 149 -16.71 -13.49 15.24
C LYS A 149 -18.24 -13.43 15.30
N ASP A 150 -18.80 -13.46 16.52
CA ASP A 150 -20.22 -13.31 16.83
C ASP A 150 -20.69 -11.85 16.86
N LEU A 151 -19.77 -10.88 16.79
CA LEU A 151 -20.05 -9.45 16.84
C LEU A 151 -19.74 -8.77 15.51
N THR A 152 -20.39 -7.63 15.25
CA THR A 152 -20.09 -6.82 14.07
C THR A 152 -18.80 -6.04 14.28
N ILE A 153 -17.75 -6.41 13.56
CA ILE A 153 -16.46 -5.72 13.55
C ILE A 153 -16.34 -4.93 12.25
N LYS A 154 -15.99 -3.64 12.35
CA LYS A 154 -15.52 -2.85 11.21
C LYS A 154 -14.02 -2.59 11.35
N VAL A 155 -13.26 -2.89 10.31
CA VAL A 155 -11.86 -2.50 10.23
C VAL A 155 -11.77 -1.13 9.53
N GLU A 156 -11.15 -0.15 10.19
CA GLU A 156 -10.75 1.11 9.56
C GLU A 156 -9.26 0.99 9.21
N PRO A 157 -8.90 0.93 7.90
CA PRO A 157 -7.51 0.80 7.50
C PRO A 157 -6.71 2.05 7.88
N GLY A 158 -5.43 1.83 8.15
CA GLY A 158 -4.45 2.89 8.38
C GLY A 158 -3.38 2.87 7.30
N VAL A 159 -2.53 3.89 7.29
CA VAL A 159 -1.32 3.87 6.46
C VAL A 159 -0.39 2.79 7.02
N CYS A 160 0.04 1.82 6.20
CA CYS A 160 1.05 0.87 6.62
C CYS A 160 2.40 1.53 6.91
N LEU A 161 3.16 0.97 7.86
CA LEU A 161 4.51 1.46 8.17
C LEU A 161 5.46 1.36 6.96
N PHE A 162 5.31 0.32 6.11
CA PHE A 162 6.14 0.22 4.91
C PHE A 162 5.83 1.29 3.86
N HIS A 163 4.56 1.71 3.69
CA HIS A 163 4.20 2.84 2.83
C HIS A 163 4.86 4.13 3.33
N ALA A 164 4.77 4.40 4.63
CA ALA A 164 5.43 5.57 5.22
C ALA A 164 6.96 5.52 5.11
N ALA A 165 7.55 4.32 5.25
CA ALA A 165 8.98 4.17 5.11
C ALA A 165 9.42 4.33 3.65
N ASN A 166 8.62 3.88 2.68
CA ASN A 166 8.85 4.09 1.26
C ASN A 166 8.72 5.58 0.88
N ALA A 167 7.75 6.29 1.45
CA ALA A 167 7.63 7.74 1.29
C ALA A 167 8.89 8.49 1.80
N ALA A 168 9.48 8.05 2.91
CA ALA A 168 10.75 8.60 3.40
C ALA A 168 11.93 8.26 2.48
N LEU A 169 11.94 7.06 1.86
CA LEU A 169 12.91 6.70 0.83
C LEU A 169 12.81 7.63 -0.38
N ARG A 170 11.59 8.00 -0.78
CA ARG A 170 11.32 8.71 -2.06
C ARG A 170 11.81 7.89 -3.24
N ASP A 171 11.43 6.61 -3.26
CA ASP A 171 11.77 5.71 -4.34
C ASP A 171 10.58 4.83 -4.72
N ASP A 172 10.59 4.32 -5.95
CA ASP A 172 9.61 3.33 -6.38
C ASP A 172 10.18 1.93 -6.16
N ILE A 173 9.81 1.31 -5.05
CA ILE A 173 10.22 -0.07 -4.75
C ILE A 173 9.39 -1.12 -5.47
N SER A 174 8.27 -0.71 -6.08
CA SER A 174 7.26 -1.62 -6.63
C SER A 174 7.51 -1.97 -8.08
N PHE A 175 8.18 -1.10 -8.83
CA PHE A 175 8.36 -1.28 -10.26
C PHE A 175 9.70 -0.76 -10.80
N SER A 176 10.42 -1.64 -11.48
CA SER A 176 11.53 -1.29 -12.38
C SER A 176 11.66 -2.32 -13.50
N GLU A 177 12.65 -2.12 -14.38
CA GLU A 177 13.07 -3.13 -15.36
C GLU A 177 13.66 -4.40 -14.70
N LEU A 178 14.04 -4.35 -13.42
CA LEU A 178 14.72 -5.46 -12.73
C LEU A 178 13.84 -6.13 -11.67
N ALA A 179 12.90 -5.41 -11.06
CA ALA A 179 12.05 -5.94 -9.99
C ALA A 179 10.66 -5.32 -10.01
N LYS A 180 9.64 -6.19 -10.07
CA LYS A 180 8.20 -5.85 -10.14
C LYS A 180 7.40 -6.41 -8.96
N SER A 181 8.08 -7.02 -7.99
CA SER A 181 7.50 -7.58 -6.76
C SER A 181 8.04 -6.88 -5.52
N ILE A 182 7.23 -6.86 -4.48
CA ILE A 182 7.62 -6.47 -3.12
C ILE A 182 7.42 -7.67 -2.20
N ILE A 183 8.43 -8.01 -1.42
CA ILE A 183 8.32 -9.03 -0.36
C ILE A 183 8.31 -8.32 0.97
N ILE A 184 7.22 -8.41 1.72
CA ILE A 184 7.13 -7.81 3.05
C ILE A 184 7.27 -8.92 4.10
N THR A 185 8.21 -8.77 5.02
CA THR A 185 8.51 -9.77 6.06
C THR A 185 8.97 -9.13 7.38
N THR A 186 9.25 -9.96 8.38
CA THR A 186 9.84 -9.58 9.69
C THR A 186 11.15 -10.34 9.89
N ASN A 187 11.91 -10.03 10.96
CA ASN A 187 13.01 -10.90 11.35
C ASN A 187 12.54 -12.32 11.63
N ASP A 188 13.43 -13.29 11.38
CA ASP A 188 13.07 -14.69 11.53
C ASP A 188 12.60 -15.06 12.94
N ALA A 189 11.50 -15.80 12.97
CA ALA A 189 10.94 -16.42 14.15
C ALA A 189 10.99 -17.95 14.04
N PRO A 190 11.15 -18.69 15.16
CA PRO A 190 11.07 -20.14 15.16
C PRO A 190 9.76 -20.66 14.54
N GLY A 191 9.87 -21.72 13.73
CA GLY A 191 8.73 -22.41 13.11
C GLY A 191 8.23 -21.81 11.78
N GLN A 192 8.75 -20.66 11.34
CA GLN A 192 8.35 -20.07 10.06
C GLN A 192 9.04 -20.77 8.88
N LYS A 193 8.32 -20.95 7.77
CA LYS A 193 8.85 -21.59 6.54
C LYS A 193 9.46 -20.59 5.56
N ASP A 194 9.14 -19.32 5.72
CA ASP A 194 9.52 -18.19 4.87
C ASP A 194 10.60 -17.33 5.53
N ALA A 195 11.71 -17.97 5.89
CA ALA A 195 12.88 -17.28 6.40
C ALA A 195 13.48 -16.32 5.36
N ILE A 196 14.16 -15.28 5.86
CA ILE A 196 14.71 -14.19 5.04
C ILE A 196 15.60 -14.69 3.90
N ASP A 197 16.40 -15.74 4.14
CA ASP A 197 17.28 -16.34 3.14
C ASP A 197 16.53 -17.09 2.02
N ARG A 198 15.32 -17.58 2.31
CA ARG A 198 14.43 -18.20 1.30
C ARG A 198 13.65 -17.15 0.51
N LEU A 199 13.34 -16.03 1.15
CA LEU A 199 12.61 -14.92 0.53
C LEU A 199 13.48 -14.09 -0.39
N ALA A 200 14.79 -14.00 -0.13
CA ALA A 200 15.73 -13.23 -0.95
C ALA A 200 15.54 -13.48 -2.46
N SER A 201 15.47 -12.40 -3.23
CA SER A 201 15.25 -12.43 -4.67
C SER A 201 15.79 -11.15 -5.29
N LYS A 202 16.49 -11.27 -6.42
CA LYS A 202 16.91 -10.11 -7.21
C LYS A 202 15.76 -9.45 -7.99
N PHE A 203 14.64 -10.16 -8.14
CA PHE A 203 13.46 -9.73 -8.90
C PHE A 203 12.39 -9.06 -8.02
N ALA A 204 12.69 -8.85 -6.74
CA ALA A 204 11.80 -8.21 -5.80
C ALA A 204 12.55 -7.27 -4.86
N THR A 205 11.89 -6.21 -4.42
CA THR A 205 12.36 -5.43 -3.28
C THR A 205 11.87 -6.09 -1.99
N MET A 206 12.78 -6.49 -1.12
CA MET A 206 12.43 -7.05 0.18
C MET A 206 12.37 -5.95 1.24
N VAL A 207 11.25 -5.89 1.96
CA VAL A 207 10.95 -4.97 3.04
C VAL A 207 10.85 -5.75 4.35
N ILE A 208 11.73 -5.46 5.30
CA ILE A 208 11.86 -6.21 6.55
C ILE A 208 11.55 -5.28 7.73
N TYR A 209 10.54 -5.64 8.51
CA TYR A 209 10.28 -5.07 9.83
C TYR A 209 11.33 -5.62 10.79
N CYS A 210 12.32 -4.79 11.11
CA CYS A 210 13.56 -5.20 11.74
C CYS A 210 13.69 -4.67 13.17
N LYS A 211 13.94 -5.58 14.11
CA LYS A 211 14.39 -5.28 15.47
C LYS A 211 15.90 -5.11 15.49
N LYS A 212 16.38 -4.10 16.22
CA LYS A 212 17.80 -3.81 16.40
C LYS A 212 18.63 -5.03 16.78
N ASN A 213 18.16 -5.81 17.74
CA ASN A 213 18.87 -7.00 18.24
C ASN A 213 18.87 -8.19 17.25
N LYS A 214 18.18 -8.09 16.12
CA LYS A 214 18.15 -9.09 15.05
C LYS A 214 18.83 -8.61 13.77
N PHE A 215 19.25 -7.35 13.70
CA PHE A 215 19.84 -6.75 12.51
C PHE A 215 21.10 -7.48 12.03
N ALA A 216 22.03 -7.78 12.93
CA ALA A 216 23.28 -8.45 12.57
C ALA A 216 23.04 -9.86 11.97
N THR A 217 22.16 -10.66 12.61
CA THR A 217 21.79 -11.99 12.11
C THR A 217 21.07 -11.92 10.77
N MET A 218 20.15 -10.95 10.62
CA MET A 218 19.46 -10.70 9.36
C MET A 218 20.45 -10.36 8.25
N LEU A 219 21.36 -9.41 8.50
CA LEU A 219 22.35 -9.00 7.50
C LEU A 219 23.26 -10.15 7.08
N ALA A 220 23.73 -10.97 8.03
CA ALA A 220 24.56 -12.14 7.72
C ALA A 220 23.86 -13.17 6.81
N LYS A 221 22.52 -13.27 6.88
CA LYS A 221 21.74 -14.11 5.96
C LYS A 221 21.62 -13.48 4.58
N LEU A 222 21.35 -12.18 4.53
CA LEU A 222 21.25 -11.43 3.28
C LEU A 222 22.56 -11.47 2.50
N SER A 223 23.71 -11.31 3.16
CA SER A 223 25.04 -11.37 2.55
C SER A 223 25.38 -12.71 1.89
N LYS A 224 24.65 -13.79 2.21
CA LYS A 224 24.82 -15.10 1.55
C LYS A 224 23.96 -15.26 0.29
N LYS A 225 22.99 -14.36 0.08
CA LYS A 225 21.98 -14.46 -0.98
C LYS A 225 22.02 -13.31 -1.97
N TYR A 226 22.49 -12.14 -1.53
CA TYR A 226 22.65 -10.96 -2.35
C TYR A 226 24.12 -10.68 -2.63
N ALA A 227 24.39 -10.09 -3.79
CA ALA A 227 25.72 -9.60 -4.13
C ALA A 227 26.14 -8.48 -3.18
N SER A 228 27.45 -8.29 -3.02
CA SER A 228 28.05 -7.33 -2.08
C SER A 228 27.61 -5.87 -2.34
N ASP A 229 27.39 -5.54 -3.61
CA ASP A 229 26.95 -4.24 -4.12
C ASP A 229 25.43 -4.04 -4.08
N THR A 230 24.65 -5.07 -3.73
CA THR A 230 23.19 -4.97 -3.71
C THR A 230 22.76 -3.83 -2.77
N PRO A 231 21.94 -2.88 -3.26
CA PRO A 231 21.47 -1.76 -2.45
C PRO A 231 20.65 -2.20 -1.23
N ILE A 232 20.88 -1.52 -0.12
CA ILE A 232 20.12 -1.66 1.13
C ILE A 232 19.90 -0.29 1.78
N ALA A 233 18.69 -0.09 2.30
CA ALA A 233 18.33 1.12 3.02
C ALA A 233 17.63 0.80 4.35
N LEU A 234 17.94 1.57 5.39
CA LEU A 234 17.25 1.54 6.67
C LEU A 234 16.46 2.83 6.84
N VAL A 235 15.21 2.71 7.28
CA VAL A 235 14.34 3.85 7.59
C VAL A 235 13.94 3.82 9.05
N PHE A 236 14.27 4.91 9.76
CA PHE A 236 13.95 5.14 11.16
C PHE A 236 12.78 6.11 11.26
N ASN A 237 11.92 5.93 12.28
CA ASN A 237 10.80 6.84 12.59
C ASN A 237 9.91 7.20 11.38
N ALA A 238 9.72 6.26 10.46
CA ALA A 238 8.96 6.48 9.24
C ALA A 238 7.58 7.07 9.52
N GLY A 239 7.23 8.13 8.78
CA GLY A 239 5.95 8.84 8.95
C GLY A 239 6.01 10.04 9.89
N ASP A 240 7.09 10.25 10.64
CA ASP A 240 7.38 11.51 11.34
C ASP A 240 8.40 12.32 10.55
N ILE A 241 7.96 13.24 9.70
CA ILE A 241 8.83 14.00 8.77
C ILE A 241 9.95 14.79 9.47
N HIS A 242 9.80 15.07 10.77
CA HIS A 242 10.81 15.78 11.55
C HIS A 242 11.85 14.85 12.20
N LYS A 243 11.57 13.54 12.26
CA LYS A 243 12.43 12.55 12.92
C LYS A 243 12.82 11.39 12.01
N GLU A 244 12.19 11.27 10.85
CA GLU A 244 12.48 10.20 9.91
C GLU A 244 13.91 10.34 9.41
N LYS A 245 14.58 9.20 9.30
CA LYS A 245 15.97 9.16 8.84
C LYS A 245 16.12 7.97 7.92
N VAL A 246 16.78 8.21 6.79
CA VAL A 246 17.15 7.16 5.85
C VAL A 246 18.66 6.98 5.86
N VAL A 247 19.10 5.75 6.03
CA VAL A 247 20.50 5.34 5.91
C VAL A 247 20.60 4.41 4.72
N ARG A 248 21.40 4.77 3.71
CA ARG A 248 21.62 3.95 2.51
C ARG A 248 23.03 3.37 2.51
N GLY A 249 23.18 2.25 1.84
CA GLY A 249 24.46 1.62 1.55
C GLY A 249 24.26 0.40 0.65
N ALA A 250 25.27 -0.46 0.64
CA ALA A 250 25.23 -1.76 0.01
C ALA A 250 25.36 -2.85 1.08
N ILE A 251 25.01 -4.09 0.73
CA ILE A 251 25.13 -5.26 1.62
C ILE A 251 26.52 -5.33 2.27
N ALA A 252 27.59 -5.00 1.55
CA ALA A 252 28.96 -5.06 2.05
C ALA A 252 29.30 -4.01 3.12
N ASN A 253 28.72 -2.80 3.07
CA ASN A 253 29.19 -1.67 3.90
C ASN A 253 28.13 -1.12 4.87
N ILE A 254 26.87 -1.55 4.76
CA ILE A 254 25.78 -1.00 5.57
C ILE A 254 26.01 -1.16 7.07
N ALA A 255 26.66 -2.26 7.50
CA ALA A 255 26.99 -2.50 8.91
C ALA A 255 27.88 -1.39 9.48
N GLU A 256 28.90 -0.97 8.73
CA GLU A 256 29.81 0.10 9.13
C GLU A 256 29.09 1.45 9.15
N THR A 257 28.26 1.72 8.12
CA THR A 257 27.47 2.95 8.00
C THR A 257 26.52 3.14 9.19
N VAL A 258 25.93 2.05 9.70
CA VAL A 258 24.99 2.11 10.83
C VAL A 258 25.68 2.03 12.19
N ALA A 259 26.89 1.46 12.28
CA ALA A 259 27.65 1.40 13.54
C ALA A 259 27.94 2.81 14.09
N LYS A 260 28.07 3.80 13.20
CA LYS A 260 28.26 5.22 13.52
C LYS A 260 26.96 5.90 14.00
N GLN A 261 25.86 5.16 14.16
CA GLN A 261 24.54 5.70 14.46
C GLN A 261 23.86 5.01 15.65
N LYS A 262 23.07 5.78 16.41
CA LYS A 262 22.19 5.23 17.43
C LYS A 262 20.94 4.63 16.79
N LEU A 263 20.97 3.33 16.51
CA LEU A 263 19.81 2.61 15.98
C LEU A 263 18.65 2.62 16.99
N PRO A 264 17.41 2.93 16.55
CA PRO A 264 16.19 2.74 17.34
C PRO A 264 15.93 1.24 17.57
N ASN A 265 15.00 0.91 18.47
CA ASN A 265 14.66 -0.49 18.77
C ASN A 265 14.09 -1.23 17.56
N ASP A 266 13.25 -0.54 16.76
CA ASP A 266 12.61 -1.07 15.58
C ASP A 266 12.79 -0.10 14.40
N PHE A 267 12.98 -0.65 13.20
CA PHE A 267 13.13 0.10 11.96
C PHE A 267 12.76 -0.76 10.75
N ILE A 268 12.55 -0.14 9.59
CA ILE A 268 12.30 -0.85 8.33
C ILE A 268 13.58 -0.93 7.53
N VAL A 269 13.85 -2.10 6.95
CA VAL A 269 14.97 -2.35 6.05
C VAL A 269 14.41 -2.65 4.67
N PHE A 270 14.97 -2.03 3.63
CA PHE A 270 14.68 -2.33 2.23
C PHE A 270 15.95 -2.89 1.59
N VAL A 271 15.82 -3.95 0.80
CA VAL A 271 16.93 -4.58 0.06
C VAL A 271 16.47 -4.89 -1.35
N GLY A 272 17.22 -4.49 -2.36
CA GLY A 272 16.92 -4.83 -3.76
C GLY A 272 17.36 -3.77 -4.76
N ALA A 273 17.35 -4.16 -6.03
CA ALA A 273 17.85 -3.34 -7.14
C ALA A 273 17.06 -2.02 -7.35
N ASN A 274 15.81 -1.94 -6.87
CA ASN A 274 15.00 -0.73 -7.03
C ASN A 274 15.50 0.46 -6.20
N LEU A 275 16.43 0.26 -5.25
CA LEU A 275 16.93 1.33 -4.37
C LEU A 275 18.17 2.07 -4.91
N ASP A 276 18.67 1.69 -6.10
CA ASP A 276 19.99 2.10 -6.60
C ASP A 276 20.06 3.54 -7.13
N LYS A 277 18.92 4.28 -7.14
CA LYS A 277 18.85 5.63 -7.72
C LYS A 277 18.32 6.62 -6.68
N PRO A 278 19.19 7.23 -5.83
CA PRO A 278 18.75 8.33 -4.98
C PRO A 278 18.22 9.47 -5.86
N GLN A 279 16.90 9.65 -5.84
CA GLN A 279 16.24 10.59 -6.75
C GLN A 279 16.39 12.04 -6.28
N CYS A 280 16.63 12.29 -4.99
CA CYS A 280 16.77 13.64 -4.45
C CYS A 280 18.25 14.03 -4.29
N ARG A 281 18.69 15.07 -5.00
CA ARG A 281 20.00 15.73 -4.82
C ARG A 281 19.88 16.86 -3.80
N ALA A 282 20.92 17.11 -3.00
CA ALA A 282 20.88 18.14 -1.94
C ALA A 282 20.29 19.48 -2.46
N ARG A 283 19.22 19.96 -1.81
CA ARG A 283 18.53 21.19 -2.17
C ARG A 283 19.24 22.39 -1.53
N ALA A 284 19.36 23.49 -2.26
CA ALA A 284 19.78 24.76 -1.66
C ALA A 284 18.73 25.24 -0.64
N GLU A 285 19.16 25.56 0.58
CA GLU A 285 18.29 25.97 1.71
C GLU A 285 17.44 27.23 1.44
N LYS A 286 17.71 27.96 0.34
CA LYS A 286 17.13 29.27 0.03
C LYS A 286 15.80 29.23 -0.75
N GLU A 287 15.32 28.08 -1.22
CA GLU A 287 14.09 28.03 -2.03
C GLU A 287 12.81 27.99 -1.17
N LYS A 288 11.99 29.04 -1.25
CA LYS A 288 10.73 29.20 -0.47
C LYS A 288 9.61 28.23 -0.86
N GLY A 289 9.52 27.82 -2.13
CA GLY A 289 8.48 26.91 -2.61
C GLY A 289 8.72 25.46 -2.15
N ARG A 290 7.71 24.60 -2.21
CA ARG A 290 7.89 23.17 -1.89
C ARG A 290 6.95 22.30 -2.72
N LEU A 291 7.49 21.21 -3.26
CA LEU A 291 6.72 20.23 -4.02
C LEU A 291 6.41 19.02 -3.13
N TYR A 292 5.15 18.60 -3.18
CA TYR A 292 4.66 17.41 -2.49
C TYR A 292 4.02 16.45 -3.49
N LEU A 293 4.29 15.16 -3.34
CA LEU A 293 3.54 14.07 -3.96
C LEU A 293 2.72 13.40 -2.86
N ALA A 294 1.40 13.50 -2.91
CA ALA A 294 0.56 13.09 -1.79
C ALA A 294 -0.50 12.08 -2.20
N GLY A 295 -0.50 10.95 -1.47
CA GLY A 295 -1.60 10.01 -1.48
C GLY A 295 -2.83 10.60 -0.80
N LEU A 296 -3.94 10.69 -1.54
CA LEU A 296 -5.19 11.26 -1.04
C LEU A 296 -6.13 10.17 -0.53
N PHE A 297 -6.84 9.46 -1.41
CA PHE A 297 -7.70 8.33 -1.03
C PHE A 297 -8.04 7.47 -2.25
N LEU A 298 -8.60 6.28 -2.00
CA LEU A 298 -9.22 5.42 -3.01
C LEU A 298 -10.72 5.32 -2.77
N GLY A 299 -11.51 5.88 -3.67
CA GLY A 299 -12.99 5.81 -3.65
C GLY A 299 -13.68 6.62 -2.55
N ASN A 300 -13.17 6.61 -1.31
CA ASN A 300 -13.79 7.25 -0.16
C ASN A 300 -12.84 8.24 0.54
N ALA A 301 -13.30 9.49 0.73
CA ALA A 301 -12.61 10.52 1.47
C ALA A 301 -12.29 10.18 2.93
N ASP A 302 -13.00 9.22 3.55
CA ASP A 302 -12.66 8.73 4.90
C ASP A 302 -11.26 8.10 4.95
N LEU A 303 -10.73 7.63 3.83
CA LEU A 303 -9.37 7.06 3.76
C LEU A 303 -8.27 8.13 3.70
N ALA A 304 -8.63 9.40 3.55
CA ALA A 304 -7.64 10.48 3.52
C ALA A 304 -7.00 10.67 4.90
N THR A 305 -5.68 10.80 4.92
CA THR A 305 -4.94 11.16 6.12
C THR A 305 -5.21 12.63 6.47
N LEU A 306 -5.22 12.96 7.76
CA LEU A 306 -5.33 14.36 8.18
C LEU A 306 -4.16 15.21 7.67
N ARG A 307 -2.97 14.61 7.52
CA ARG A 307 -1.81 15.25 6.94
C ARG A 307 -2.07 15.69 5.51
N THR A 308 -2.54 14.79 4.64
CA THR A 308 -2.83 15.15 3.24
C THR A 308 -3.97 16.18 3.17
N VAL A 309 -5.01 16.05 3.99
CA VAL A 309 -6.09 17.05 4.07
C VAL A 309 -5.55 18.43 4.48
N ASN A 310 -4.65 18.49 5.46
CA ASN A 310 -4.02 19.73 5.91
C ASN A 310 -3.04 20.29 4.87
N LEU A 311 -2.31 19.44 4.15
CA LEU A 311 -1.45 19.85 3.04
C LEU A 311 -2.29 20.51 1.95
N ILE A 312 -3.37 19.88 1.50
CA ILE A 312 -4.30 20.44 0.50
C ILE A 312 -4.75 21.83 0.95
N LYS A 313 -5.08 22.01 2.24
CA LYS A 313 -5.45 23.31 2.84
C LYS A 313 -4.32 24.35 2.85
N LYS A 314 -3.06 23.96 2.74
CA LYS A 314 -1.89 24.86 2.70
C LYS A 314 -1.27 25.04 1.31
N SER A 315 -1.65 24.22 0.33
CA SER A 315 -1.14 24.34 -1.05
C SER A 315 -1.77 25.50 -1.81
N ASP A 316 -0.95 26.19 -2.60
CA ASP A 316 -1.36 27.28 -3.50
C ASP A 316 -1.76 26.75 -4.89
N LEU A 317 -1.06 25.69 -5.33
CA LEU A 317 -1.32 24.97 -6.57
C LEU A 317 -1.52 23.49 -6.26
N ILE A 318 -2.61 22.92 -6.73
CA ILE A 318 -2.91 21.49 -6.61
C ILE A 318 -3.05 20.89 -8.00
N VAL A 319 -2.23 19.88 -8.32
CA VAL A 319 -2.39 19.07 -9.52
C VAL A 319 -3.32 17.91 -9.20
N ASP A 320 -4.54 17.95 -9.75
CA ASP A 320 -5.59 16.94 -9.53
C ASP A 320 -6.09 16.40 -10.88
N LYS A 321 -5.42 15.36 -11.38
CA LYS A 321 -5.79 14.70 -12.64
C LYS A 321 -7.17 14.06 -12.58
N SER A 322 -7.46 13.36 -11.48
CA SER A 322 -8.58 12.40 -11.43
C SER A 322 -9.83 13.00 -10.81
N ASP A 323 -9.88 14.33 -10.69
CA ASP A 323 -10.93 15.10 -10.02
C ASP A 323 -11.20 14.55 -8.61
N LEU A 324 -10.14 14.12 -7.91
CA LEU A 324 -10.24 13.50 -6.58
C LEU A 324 -10.89 14.45 -5.58
N LEU A 325 -10.55 15.74 -5.62
CA LEU A 325 -11.13 16.73 -4.72
C LEU A 325 -12.64 16.90 -4.95
N LYS A 326 -13.08 16.86 -6.21
CA LYS A 326 -14.49 16.91 -6.58
C LYS A 326 -15.22 15.64 -6.13
N LYS A 327 -14.64 14.46 -6.41
CA LYS A 327 -15.25 13.15 -6.12
C LYS A 327 -15.36 12.85 -4.62
N GLY A 328 -14.36 13.20 -3.83
CA GLY A 328 -14.33 12.84 -2.40
C GLY A 328 -14.88 13.91 -1.47
N PHE A 329 -14.71 15.19 -1.81
CA PHE A 329 -14.95 16.29 -0.86
C PHE A 329 -15.98 17.31 -1.33
N ASN A 330 -16.61 17.15 -2.50
CA ASN A 330 -17.59 18.09 -3.06
C ASN A 330 -17.11 19.56 -2.95
N HIS A 331 -15.83 19.82 -3.26
CA HIS A 331 -15.18 21.13 -3.14
C HIS A 331 -15.00 21.70 -1.71
N LYS A 332 -15.47 21.03 -0.65
CA LYS A 332 -15.33 21.50 0.75
C LYS A 332 -13.90 21.68 1.23
N LEU A 333 -12.93 21.04 0.56
CA LEU A 333 -11.50 21.18 0.84
C LEU A 333 -10.79 22.24 0.00
N LEU A 334 -11.50 22.97 -0.87
CA LEU A 334 -10.93 24.04 -1.67
C LEU A 334 -11.19 25.40 -1.01
N PRO A 335 -10.21 25.99 -0.30
CA PRO A 335 -10.26 27.40 0.05
C PRO A 335 -10.40 28.30 -1.19
N GLN A 336 -11.04 29.44 -0.99
CA GLN A 336 -11.06 30.53 -1.97
C GLN A 336 -9.62 30.96 -2.32
N GLY A 337 -9.34 31.16 -3.61
CA GLY A 337 -8.04 31.63 -4.10
C GLY A 337 -7.01 30.55 -4.45
N LYS A 338 -7.37 29.26 -4.40
CA LYS A 338 -6.47 28.17 -4.78
C LYS A 338 -6.59 27.77 -6.23
N GLU A 339 -5.46 27.50 -6.85
CA GLU A 339 -5.40 27.01 -8.21
C GLU A 339 -5.42 25.48 -8.24
N VAL A 340 -6.41 24.90 -8.92
CA VAL A 340 -6.43 23.46 -9.24
C VAL A 340 -6.07 23.32 -10.72
N TRP A 341 -4.92 22.70 -10.97
CA TRP A 341 -4.46 22.40 -12.31
C TRP A 341 -4.80 20.95 -12.68
N LYS A 342 -5.38 20.78 -13.86
CA LYS A 342 -5.64 19.48 -14.44
C LYS A 342 -4.79 19.34 -15.71
N PRO A 343 -3.92 18.33 -15.81
CA PRO A 343 -3.18 18.05 -17.04
C PRO A 343 -4.15 17.86 -18.22
N SER A 344 -3.76 18.30 -19.41
CA SER A 344 -4.56 18.19 -20.65
C SER A 344 -4.82 16.75 -21.07
N ASP A 345 -3.95 15.81 -20.66
CA ASP A 345 -4.12 14.38 -20.87
C ASP A 345 -3.97 13.61 -19.56
N ASN A 346 -4.82 12.61 -19.36
CA ASN A 346 -4.78 11.74 -18.20
C ASN A 346 -3.53 10.83 -18.21
N GLY A 347 -2.92 10.57 -19.36
CA GLY A 347 -1.71 9.76 -19.50
C GLY A 347 -0.41 10.44 -19.04
N ALA A 348 -0.47 11.72 -18.65
CA ALA A 348 0.72 12.52 -18.40
C ALA A 348 1.76 11.81 -17.50
N TRP A 349 1.43 11.33 -16.31
CA TRP A 349 2.32 10.43 -15.54
C TRP A 349 1.63 9.09 -15.36
N GLN A 350 1.19 8.47 -16.45
CA GLN A 350 0.97 7.03 -16.46
C GLN A 350 2.27 6.34 -16.86
N TRP A 351 2.46 5.12 -16.38
CA TRP A 351 3.60 4.28 -16.74
C TRP A 351 3.79 4.15 -18.26
N PHE A 352 2.71 4.26 -19.03
CA PHE A 352 2.74 4.23 -20.50
C PHE A 352 3.65 5.32 -21.10
N GLY A 353 4.81 4.89 -21.60
CA GLY A 353 5.73 5.69 -22.41
C GLY A 353 6.61 6.69 -21.67
N TYR A 354 6.59 6.77 -20.34
CA TYR A 354 7.56 7.62 -19.64
C TYR A 354 8.98 7.07 -19.83
N GLY A 355 9.92 7.91 -20.28
CA GLY A 355 11.30 7.50 -20.59
C GLY A 355 11.49 6.78 -21.94
N LYS A 356 10.42 6.68 -22.75
CA LYS A 356 10.45 6.18 -24.13
C LYS A 356 10.53 7.35 -25.13
N SER A 357 10.91 7.07 -26.37
CA SER A 357 10.87 8.04 -27.47
C SER A 357 9.64 7.83 -28.35
N ALA A 358 9.33 8.81 -29.20
CA ALA A 358 8.26 8.67 -30.19
C ALA A 358 8.49 7.47 -31.13
N ASP A 359 9.75 7.12 -31.41
CA ASP A 359 10.12 6.01 -32.30
C ASP A 359 9.75 4.64 -31.72
N ASP A 360 9.52 4.55 -30.40
CA ASP A 360 9.05 3.33 -29.73
C ASP A 360 7.58 3.02 -30.01
N PHE A 361 6.84 3.93 -30.66
CA PHE A 361 5.39 3.83 -30.85
C PHE A 361 4.96 4.05 -32.29
N SER A 362 3.82 3.46 -32.66
CA SER A 362 3.19 3.67 -33.96
C SER A 362 1.67 3.76 -33.84
N GLY A 363 1.02 4.36 -34.85
CA GLY A 363 -0.44 4.52 -34.90
C GLY A 363 -1.03 5.17 -33.65
N LYS A 364 -2.11 4.60 -33.12
CA LYS A 364 -2.82 5.12 -31.93
C LYS A 364 -1.95 5.18 -30.66
N GLN A 365 -0.94 4.32 -30.56
CA GLN A 365 -0.02 4.34 -29.42
C GLN A 365 0.89 5.58 -29.48
N LEU A 366 1.33 5.97 -30.68
CA LEU A 366 2.11 7.19 -30.88
C LEU A 366 1.28 8.43 -30.56
N GLU A 367 0.04 8.49 -31.04
CA GLU A 367 -0.89 9.59 -30.72
C GLU A 367 -1.07 9.75 -29.20
N ARG A 368 -1.31 8.63 -28.49
CA ARG A 368 -1.43 8.62 -27.04
C ARG A 368 -0.14 9.05 -26.34
N PHE A 369 1.01 8.56 -26.81
CA PHE A 369 2.31 8.92 -26.26
C PHE A 369 2.55 10.42 -26.38
N LEU A 370 2.34 11.00 -27.57
CA LEU A 370 2.53 12.42 -27.83
C LEU A 370 1.59 13.30 -26.98
N ALA A 371 0.33 12.88 -26.82
CA ALA A 371 -0.63 13.57 -25.94
C ALA A 371 -0.17 13.55 -24.48
N ALA A 372 0.24 12.38 -23.97
CA ALA A 372 0.76 12.24 -22.62
C ALA A 372 2.05 13.05 -22.42
N GLU A 373 2.97 13.04 -23.39
CA GLU A 373 4.22 13.80 -23.32
C GLU A 373 3.99 15.32 -23.32
N LYS A 374 3.06 15.81 -24.13
CA LYS A 374 2.63 17.21 -24.10
C LYS A 374 2.07 17.58 -22.72
N ALA A 375 1.19 16.75 -22.16
CA ALA A 375 0.59 16.99 -20.85
C ALA A 375 1.61 16.93 -19.70
N ARG A 376 2.67 16.11 -19.85
CA ARG A 376 3.83 16.14 -18.95
C ARG A 376 4.53 17.47 -18.97
N LYS A 377 4.94 17.91 -20.16
CA LYS A 377 5.71 19.13 -20.38
C LYS A 377 4.99 20.36 -19.83
N GLU A 378 3.70 20.54 -20.13
CA GLU A 378 2.94 21.70 -19.65
C GLU A 378 2.81 21.72 -18.12
N THR A 379 2.60 20.57 -17.49
CA THR A 379 2.45 20.50 -16.03
C THR A 379 3.79 20.66 -15.35
N ALA A 380 4.87 20.12 -15.92
CA ALA A 380 6.23 20.37 -15.44
C ALA A 380 6.57 21.86 -15.43
N VAL A 381 6.25 22.56 -16.52
CA VAL A 381 6.37 24.03 -16.61
C VAL A 381 5.54 24.71 -15.52
N LYS A 382 4.26 24.33 -15.39
CA LYS A 382 3.35 24.91 -14.39
C LYS A 382 3.84 24.73 -12.96
N VAL A 383 4.23 23.51 -12.59
CA VAL A 383 4.76 23.15 -11.27
C VAL A 383 6.05 23.91 -10.99
N ARG A 384 7.01 23.89 -11.92
CA ARG A 384 8.30 24.59 -11.75
C ARG A 384 8.12 26.09 -11.59
N GLN A 385 7.24 26.71 -12.37
CA GLN A 385 6.95 28.15 -12.24
C GLN A 385 6.32 28.49 -10.88
N ALA A 386 5.40 27.66 -10.40
CA ALA A 386 4.79 27.85 -9.09
C ALA A 386 5.84 27.75 -7.97
N ILE A 387 6.72 26.74 -8.00
CA ILE A 387 7.80 26.56 -7.03
C ILE A 387 8.78 27.74 -7.05
N LYS A 388 9.18 28.20 -8.24
CA LYS A 388 10.05 29.37 -8.42
C LYS A 388 9.44 30.64 -7.81
N ASN A 389 8.12 30.78 -7.88
CA ASN A 389 7.36 31.87 -7.27
C ASN A 389 7.13 31.68 -5.76
N GLY A 390 7.78 30.71 -5.12
CA GLY A 390 7.68 30.46 -3.68
C GLY A 390 6.44 29.70 -3.23
N LYS A 391 5.64 29.16 -4.18
CA LYS A 391 4.38 28.48 -3.87
C LYS A 391 4.59 27.06 -3.32
N GLN A 392 3.66 26.62 -2.49
CA GLN A 392 3.51 25.22 -2.07
C GLN A 392 2.66 24.49 -3.12
N VAL A 393 3.24 23.48 -3.76
CA VAL A 393 2.61 22.71 -4.83
C VAL A 393 2.36 21.28 -4.37
N CYS A 394 1.13 20.79 -4.54
CA CYS A 394 0.77 19.41 -4.21
C CYS A 394 0.28 18.68 -5.46
N ILE A 395 0.93 17.57 -5.81
CA ILE A 395 0.45 16.63 -6.82
C ILE A 395 -0.28 15.51 -6.10
N LEU A 396 -1.57 15.32 -6.43
CA LEU A 396 -2.42 14.33 -5.78
C LEU A 396 -2.44 13.00 -6.54
N ASP A 397 -2.34 11.92 -5.77
CA ASP A 397 -2.57 10.56 -6.23
C ASP A 397 -3.73 9.91 -5.50
N SER A 398 -4.36 8.93 -6.14
CA SER A 398 -5.34 8.05 -5.53
C SER A 398 -4.63 6.91 -4.78
N GLY A 399 -4.81 6.85 -3.47
CA GLY A 399 -4.19 5.81 -2.64
C GLY A 399 -2.76 6.14 -2.24
N ASP A 400 -1.89 5.14 -2.14
CA ASP A 400 -0.46 5.36 -1.86
C ASP A 400 0.33 5.69 -3.13
N PRO A 401 1.14 6.76 -3.16
CA PRO A 401 1.77 7.23 -4.39
C PRO A 401 3.03 6.45 -4.82
N LEU A 402 3.49 5.45 -4.05
CA LEU A 402 4.73 4.73 -4.34
C LEU A 402 4.59 3.20 -4.34
N THR A 403 3.35 2.70 -4.37
CA THR A 403 3.06 1.26 -4.41
C THR A 403 2.20 0.94 -5.63
N TYR A 404 2.84 0.50 -6.72
CA TYR A 404 2.22 0.31 -8.04
C TYR A 404 1.46 1.54 -8.54
N SER A 405 1.89 2.73 -8.11
CA SER A 405 1.29 3.97 -8.53
C SER A 405 1.82 4.38 -9.90
N PRO A 406 0.95 4.90 -10.80
CA PRO A 406 1.39 5.50 -12.04
C PRO A 406 2.22 6.79 -11.82
N TRP A 407 2.12 7.45 -10.67
CA TRP A 407 2.72 8.77 -10.42
C TRP A 407 4.11 8.74 -9.81
N ALA A 408 4.68 7.56 -9.51
CA ALA A 408 6.02 7.47 -8.93
C ALA A 408 7.09 8.19 -9.78
N TRP A 409 6.87 8.32 -11.09
CA TRP A 409 7.69 9.09 -12.03
C TRP A 409 7.82 10.59 -11.71
N VAL A 410 6.90 11.17 -10.95
CA VAL A 410 7.02 12.55 -10.44
C VAL A 410 8.33 12.74 -9.67
N LEU A 411 8.77 11.71 -8.94
CA LEU A 411 10.03 11.77 -8.20
C LEU A 411 11.25 11.84 -9.13
N ARG A 412 11.17 11.23 -10.32
CA ARG A 412 12.21 11.31 -11.35
C ARG A 412 12.17 12.66 -12.07
N GLU A 413 10.97 13.09 -12.47
CA GLU A 413 10.76 14.36 -13.19
C GLU A 413 11.21 15.59 -12.40
N PHE A 414 10.98 15.56 -11.08
CA PHE A 414 11.27 16.68 -10.18
C PHE A 414 12.34 16.32 -9.15
N ALA A 415 13.24 15.39 -9.51
CA ALA A 415 14.37 14.95 -8.70
C ALA A 415 15.17 16.11 -8.08
N ASP A 416 15.39 17.17 -8.86
CA ASP A 416 16.07 18.40 -8.46
C ASP A 416 15.32 19.22 -7.41
N LEU A 417 14.00 19.12 -7.36
CA LEU A 417 13.15 19.82 -6.38
C LEU A 417 12.99 19.05 -5.07
N CYS A 418 13.48 17.80 -5.01
CA CYS A 418 13.38 16.92 -3.85
C CYS A 418 11.96 16.86 -3.25
N PRO A 419 10.99 16.28 -3.98
CA PRO A 419 9.60 16.26 -3.54
C PRO A 419 9.48 15.59 -2.17
N ILE A 420 8.62 16.14 -1.31
CA ILE A 420 8.20 15.44 -0.09
C ILE A 420 7.07 14.49 -0.47
N VAL A 421 7.18 13.22 -0.09
CA VAL A 421 6.12 12.24 -0.32
C VAL A 421 5.27 12.12 0.94
N LEU A 422 3.95 12.20 0.78
CA LEU A 422 3.00 11.87 1.84
C LEU A 422 2.39 10.50 1.52
N PRO A 423 2.60 9.48 2.37
CA PRO A 423 2.03 8.15 2.14
C PRO A 423 0.50 8.21 2.26
N GLY A 424 -0.16 7.35 1.50
CA GLY A 424 -1.61 7.19 1.51
C GLY A 424 -2.03 5.81 2.00
N VAL A 425 -3.34 5.61 2.14
CA VAL A 425 -3.91 4.27 2.29
C VAL A 425 -3.95 3.61 0.92
N SER A 426 -3.20 2.53 0.74
CA SER A 426 -3.16 1.77 -0.52
C SER A 426 -4.44 0.95 -0.72
N SER A 427 -4.67 0.52 -1.97
CA SER A 427 -5.73 -0.45 -2.27
C SER A 427 -5.47 -1.77 -1.56
N PHE A 428 -4.20 -2.10 -1.28
CA PHE A 428 -3.80 -3.22 -0.43
C PHE A 428 -4.33 -3.09 1.01
N ASP A 429 -4.13 -1.93 1.65
CA ASP A 429 -4.60 -1.68 3.02
C ASP A 429 -6.13 -1.75 3.09
N ALA A 430 -6.80 -1.05 2.15
CA ALA A 430 -8.25 -1.05 2.05
C ALA A 430 -8.81 -2.46 1.77
N ALA A 431 -8.18 -3.22 0.88
CA ALA A 431 -8.63 -4.57 0.55
C ALA A 431 -8.47 -5.53 1.71
N ASN A 432 -7.35 -5.45 2.45
CA ASN A 432 -7.15 -6.24 3.67
C ASN A 432 -8.24 -5.93 4.72
N ALA A 433 -8.59 -4.66 4.90
CA ALA A 433 -9.63 -4.24 5.85
C ALA A 433 -11.02 -4.77 5.47
N VAL A 434 -11.39 -4.75 4.18
CA VAL A 434 -12.65 -5.32 3.70
C VAL A 434 -12.65 -6.84 3.79
N LEU A 435 -11.50 -7.47 3.51
CA LEU A 435 -11.34 -8.92 3.58
C LEU A 435 -11.40 -9.45 5.02
N GLN A 436 -11.03 -8.60 5.99
CA GLN A 436 -10.84 -8.92 7.41
C GLN A 436 -9.93 -10.14 7.62
N LYS A 437 -8.87 -10.22 6.81
CA LYS A 437 -7.84 -11.25 6.92
C LYS A 437 -6.48 -10.58 6.83
N SER A 438 -5.61 -10.91 7.77
CA SER A 438 -4.23 -10.46 7.74
C SER A 438 -3.40 -11.38 6.86
N VAL A 439 -2.80 -10.81 5.82
CA VAL A 439 -1.84 -11.48 4.94
C VAL A 439 -0.54 -11.91 5.66
N THR A 440 -0.31 -11.38 6.87
CA THR A 440 0.93 -11.58 7.64
C THR A 440 0.81 -12.58 8.79
N LYS A 441 -0.34 -13.25 8.95
CA LYS A 441 -0.59 -14.24 10.02
C LYS A 441 -0.99 -15.60 9.45
N GLY A 442 -0.24 -16.10 8.48
CA GLY A 442 -0.38 -17.49 8.03
C GLY A 442 0.08 -18.47 9.11
N VAL A 443 -0.40 -19.73 9.02
CA VAL A 443 -0.04 -20.80 9.97
C VAL A 443 1.48 -20.99 10.06
N ASN A 444 2.17 -20.92 8.92
CA ASN A 444 3.61 -21.13 8.79
C ASN A 444 4.33 -20.02 8.01
N THR A 445 3.62 -18.97 7.62
CA THR A 445 4.12 -17.85 6.82
C THR A 445 3.83 -16.53 7.55
N LYS A 446 4.84 -15.68 7.61
CA LYS A 446 4.78 -14.33 8.18
C LYS A 446 5.08 -13.25 7.15
N SER A 447 5.30 -13.63 5.92
CA SER A 447 5.56 -12.74 4.81
C SER A 447 4.39 -12.69 3.85
N VAL A 448 4.35 -11.61 3.07
CA VAL A 448 3.47 -11.44 1.93
C VAL A 448 4.29 -11.00 0.73
N ILE A 449 4.04 -11.61 -0.42
CA ILE A 449 4.53 -11.14 -1.70
C ILE A 449 3.40 -10.32 -2.33
N ILE A 450 3.70 -9.08 -2.68
CA ILE A 450 2.82 -8.24 -3.47
C ILE A 450 3.45 -8.12 -4.86
N THR A 451 2.63 -8.31 -5.90
CA THR A 451 3.10 -8.32 -7.28
C THR A 451 2.01 -7.84 -8.24
N VAL A 452 2.37 -7.61 -9.49
CA VAL A 452 1.45 -7.41 -10.62
C VAL A 452 1.61 -8.57 -11.61
N PRO A 453 0.59 -8.88 -12.44
CA PRO A 453 0.78 -9.73 -13.58
C PRO A 453 1.60 -8.98 -14.64
N ASP A 454 2.61 -9.64 -15.20
CA ASP A 454 3.34 -9.13 -16.36
C ASP A 454 3.12 -10.08 -17.55
N VAL A 455 2.64 -9.52 -18.66
CA VAL A 455 2.25 -10.29 -19.85
C VAL A 455 3.34 -10.35 -20.90
N GLU A 456 4.29 -9.41 -20.89
CA GLU A 456 5.50 -9.55 -21.70
C GLU A 456 6.33 -10.75 -21.21
N ASP A 457 6.33 -11.02 -19.90
CA ASP A 457 7.02 -12.17 -19.31
C ASP A 457 6.32 -13.51 -19.55
N TRP A 458 4.99 -13.53 -19.57
CA TRP A 458 4.21 -14.74 -19.90
C TRP A 458 4.46 -15.28 -21.30
N LEU A 459 4.86 -14.42 -22.23
CA LEU A 459 5.16 -14.80 -23.60
C LEU A 459 6.67 -14.88 -23.87
N ASN A 460 7.51 -14.08 -23.19
CA ASN A 460 8.92 -13.91 -23.56
C ASN A 460 9.97 -14.21 -22.47
N LYS A 461 9.60 -14.53 -21.22
CA LYS A 461 10.56 -14.82 -20.11
C LYS A 461 11.69 -13.78 -19.98
N THR A 462 11.35 -12.51 -19.95
CA THR A 462 12.30 -11.42 -19.77
C THR A 462 12.04 -10.64 -18.49
N CYS A 463 13.06 -10.59 -17.62
CA CYS A 463 13.31 -9.69 -16.49
C CYS A 463 12.56 -9.91 -15.17
N PHE A 464 11.45 -10.63 -15.12
CA PHE A 464 10.73 -10.92 -13.88
C PHE A 464 10.40 -12.42 -13.73
N ASP A 465 10.79 -13.00 -12.60
CA ASP A 465 10.57 -14.42 -12.31
C ASP A 465 9.34 -14.59 -11.42
N PHE A 466 8.15 -14.50 -12.04
CA PHE A 466 6.88 -14.76 -11.36
C PHE A 466 6.88 -16.15 -10.73
N ASP A 467 7.44 -17.13 -11.43
CA ASP A 467 7.46 -18.54 -11.02
C ASP A 467 8.24 -18.72 -9.73
N ALA A 468 9.41 -18.09 -9.60
CA ALA A 468 10.12 -18.03 -8.34
C ALA A 468 9.26 -17.44 -7.20
N MET A 469 8.45 -16.42 -7.47
CA MET A 469 7.55 -15.87 -6.44
C MET A 469 6.49 -16.90 -6.02
N LEU A 470 5.94 -17.66 -6.97
CA LEU A 470 4.93 -18.69 -6.70
C LEU A 470 5.50 -19.89 -5.93
N GLU A 471 6.73 -20.33 -6.25
CA GLU A 471 7.41 -21.45 -5.58
C GLU A 471 7.57 -21.26 -4.07
N ARG A 472 7.59 -20.01 -3.61
CA ARG A 472 7.72 -19.69 -2.17
C ARG A 472 6.46 -20.06 -1.38
N GLN A 473 5.31 -20.14 -2.03
CA GLN A 473 4.00 -20.43 -1.43
C GLN A 473 3.69 -19.60 -0.16
N THR A 474 4.18 -18.36 -0.14
CA THR A 474 3.86 -17.37 0.90
C THR A 474 2.47 -16.81 0.65
N SER A 475 1.96 -15.98 1.55
CA SER A 475 0.78 -15.16 1.24
C SER A 475 1.07 -14.35 -0.03
N LEU A 476 0.20 -14.45 -1.03
CA LEU A 476 0.39 -13.78 -2.31
C LEU A 476 -0.74 -12.79 -2.56
N VAL A 477 -0.39 -11.58 -2.97
CA VAL A 477 -1.33 -10.55 -3.39
C VAL A 477 -0.95 -10.04 -4.78
N ILE A 478 -1.86 -10.19 -5.73
CA ILE A 478 -1.68 -9.76 -7.11
C ILE A 478 -2.55 -8.53 -7.35
N PHE A 479 -1.91 -7.41 -7.68
CA PHE A 479 -2.55 -6.17 -8.06
C PHE A 479 -3.02 -6.25 -9.52
N MET A 480 -4.23 -5.77 -9.78
CA MET A 480 -4.81 -5.67 -11.13
C MET A 480 -4.67 -7.00 -11.91
N PRO A 481 -5.12 -8.13 -11.33
CA PRO A 481 -4.86 -9.46 -11.86
C PRO A 481 -5.41 -9.66 -13.28
N ASP A 482 -6.44 -8.89 -13.67
CA ASP A 482 -7.11 -8.99 -14.97
C ASP A 482 -6.66 -7.90 -15.97
N TYR A 483 -5.61 -7.12 -15.67
CA TYR A 483 -5.20 -5.98 -16.51
C TYR A 483 -4.76 -6.41 -17.92
N LEU A 484 -4.17 -7.60 -18.05
CA LEU A 484 -3.68 -8.15 -19.31
C LEU A 484 -3.86 -9.69 -19.40
N VAL A 485 -4.54 -10.26 -18.40
CA VAL A 485 -4.58 -11.68 -18.09
C VAL A 485 -6.02 -12.06 -17.80
N THR A 486 -6.48 -13.22 -18.26
CA THR A 486 -7.82 -13.68 -17.85
C THR A 486 -7.74 -14.41 -16.50
N LEU A 487 -8.79 -14.29 -15.68
CA LEU A 487 -8.90 -15.05 -14.44
C LEU A 487 -8.70 -16.57 -14.65
N PRO A 488 -9.29 -17.24 -15.67
CA PRO A 488 -8.99 -18.64 -15.97
C PRO A 488 -7.50 -18.93 -16.21
N ASP A 489 -6.80 -18.10 -16.97
CA ASP A 489 -5.38 -18.29 -17.24
C ASP A 489 -4.53 -18.08 -15.98
N MET A 490 -4.89 -17.09 -15.16
CA MET A 490 -4.26 -16.87 -13.86
C MET A 490 -4.44 -18.08 -12.93
N VAL A 491 -5.67 -18.61 -12.82
CA VAL A 491 -5.97 -19.80 -12.01
C VAL A 491 -5.22 -21.02 -12.53
N LYS A 492 -5.13 -21.19 -13.85
CA LYS A 492 -4.32 -22.27 -14.46
C LYS A 492 -2.85 -22.15 -14.07
N LYS A 493 -2.28 -20.94 -14.15
CA LYS A 493 -0.89 -20.67 -13.75
C LYS A 493 -0.66 -20.97 -12.27
N LEU A 494 -1.53 -20.47 -11.39
CA LEU A 494 -1.45 -20.71 -9.94
C LEU A 494 -1.58 -22.21 -9.62
N SER A 495 -2.47 -22.94 -10.30
CA SER A 495 -2.69 -24.38 -10.07
C SER A 495 -1.48 -25.25 -10.41
N ALA A 496 -0.46 -24.72 -11.11
CA ALA A 496 0.80 -25.41 -11.32
C ALA A 496 1.71 -25.40 -10.06
N TYR A 497 1.48 -24.47 -9.13
CA TYR A 497 2.30 -24.28 -7.93
C TYR A 497 1.54 -24.53 -6.63
N TYR A 498 0.21 -24.37 -6.63
CA TYR A 498 -0.63 -24.44 -5.45
C TYR A 498 -1.63 -25.60 -5.56
N ASP A 499 -1.96 -26.22 -4.43
CA ASP A 499 -3.01 -27.23 -4.37
C ASP A 499 -4.34 -26.63 -4.86
N ARG A 500 -5.15 -27.42 -5.57
CA ARG A 500 -6.42 -26.96 -6.15
C ARG A 500 -7.42 -26.43 -5.10
N LYS A 501 -7.30 -26.87 -3.85
CA LYS A 501 -8.12 -26.39 -2.72
C LYS A 501 -7.54 -25.15 -2.03
N THR A 502 -6.41 -24.63 -2.50
CA THR A 502 -5.80 -23.42 -1.96
C THR A 502 -6.82 -22.28 -1.99
N PRO A 503 -7.08 -21.60 -0.87
CA PRO A 503 -7.98 -20.46 -0.84
C PRO A 503 -7.51 -19.33 -1.74
N ILE A 504 -8.50 -18.69 -2.35
CA ILE A 504 -8.33 -17.49 -3.17
C ILE A 504 -9.45 -16.51 -2.87
N ALA A 505 -9.15 -15.22 -2.87
CA ALA A 505 -10.14 -14.17 -2.76
C ALA A 505 -9.88 -13.05 -3.77
N LEU A 506 -10.95 -12.56 -4.40
CA LEU A 506 -10.93 -11.39 -5.26
C LEU A 506 -11.58 -10.23 -4.51
N VAL A 507 -10.86 -9.12 -4.36
CA VAL A 507 -11.35 -7.90 -3.74
C VAL A 507 -11.43 -6.81 -4.80
N ALA A 508 -12.64 -6.48 -5.21
CA ALA A 508 -12.94 -5.48 -6.22
C ALA A 508 -13.30 -4.14 -5.57
N ASN A 509 -12.85 -3.03 -6.17
CA ASN A 509 -13.14 -1.67 -5.74
C ASN A 509 -12.90 -1.43 -4.23
N ALA A 510 -11.81 -1.96 -3.68
CA ALA A 510 -11.45 -1.73 -2.28
C ALA A 510 -11.40 -0.22 -1.96
N GLY A 511 -12.07 0.20 -0.89
CA GLY A 511 -12.20 1.61 -0.49
C GLY A 511 -13.40 2.34 -1.09
N PHE A 512 -14.06 1.80 -2.12
CA PHE A 512 -15.27 2.38 -2.70
C PHE A 512 -16.50 1.85 -1.95
N LYS A 513 -16.98 2.61 -0.96
CA LYS A 513 -18.03 2.21 -0.01
C LYS A 513 -19.27 1.55 -0.63
N ASN A 514 -19.69 1.98 -1.82
CA ASN A 514 -20.93 1.51 -2.46
C ASN A 514 -20.71 0.42 -3.54
N SER A 515 -19.46 0.08 -3.86
CA SER A 515 -19.14 -0.86 -4.94
C SER A 515 -18.01 -1.84 -4.61
N GLN A 516 -17.48 -1.80 -3.38
CA GLN A 516 -16.54 -2.79 -2.89
C GLN A 516 -17.19 -4.17 -2.83
N ARG A 517 -16.50 -5.19 -3.31
CA ARG A 517 -17.00 -6.57 -3.33
C ARG A 517 -15.87 -7.56 -3.04
N VAL A 518 -16.19 -8.61 -2.30
CA VAL A 518 -15.27 -9.71 -2.03
C VAL A 518 -15.91 -11.01 -2.52
N ILE A 519 -15.17 -11.76 -3.34
CA ILE A 519 -15.53 -13.12 -3.73
C ILE A 519 -14.45 -14.04 -3.17
N LYS A 520 -14.84 -14.99 -2.30
CA LYS A 520 -13.95 -15.98 -1.69
C LYS A 520 -14.25 -17.35 -2.29
N GLY A 521 -13.21 -18.10 -2.62
CA GLY A 521 -13.32 -19.45 -3.15
C GLY A 521 -12.02 -20.22 -2.97
N ARG A 522 -11.84 -21.22 -3.82
CA ARG A 522 -10.61 -22.00 -3.98
C ARG A 522 -10.19 -21.95 -5.44
N LEU A 523 -8.94 -22.29 -5.73
CA LEU A 523 -8.46 -22.34 -7.11
C LEU A 523 -9.35 -23.22 -8.00
N ASP A 524 -9.92 -24.31 -7.48
CA ASP A 524 -10.81 -25.20 -8.22
C ASP A 524 -12.20 -24.65 -8.58
N ASN A 525 -12.69 -23.59 -7.92
CA ASN A 525 -14.06 -23.11 -8.11
C ASN A 525 -14.21 -21.59 -8.26
N ILE A 526 -13.14 -20.81 -8.10
CA ILE A 526 -13.22 -19.34 -8.15
C ILE A 526 -13.72 -18.83 -9.50
N VAL A 527 -13.33 -19.48 -10.61
CA VAL A 527 -13.77 -19.11 -11.96
C VAL A 527 -15.28 -19.25 -12.10
N GLU A 528 -15.85 -20.33 -11.55
CA GLU A 528 -17.30 -20.57 -11.54
C GLU A 528 -18.04 -19.56 -10.66
N LEU A 529 -17.49 -19.26 -9.48
CA LEU A 529 -18.06 -18.28 -8.54
C LEU A 529 -18.10 -16.85 -9.09
N VAL A 530 -17.12 -16.48 -9.92
CA VAL A 530 -17.12 -15.20 -10.64
C VAL A 530 -18.09 -15.24 -11.83
N GLY A 531 -18.19 -16.38 -12.50
CA GLY A 531 -19.10 -16.58 -13.63
C GLY A 531 -18.74 -15.71 -14.84
N LYS A 532 -19.77 -15.29 -15.59
CA LYS A 532 -19.62 -14.39 -16.76
C LYS A 532 -19.52 -12.91 -16.38
N GLU A 533 -19.51 -12.59 -15.10
CA GLU A 533 -19.45 -11.19 -14.66
C GLU A 533 -18.08 -10.60 -15.01
N LYS A 534 -18.10 -9.44 -15.69
CA LYS A 534 -16.88 -8.69 -15.95
C LYS A 534 -16.47 -8.00 -14.65
N MET A 535 -15.49 -8.59 -13.96
CA MET A 535 -14.89 -7.97 -12.78
C MET A 535 -14.25 -6.62 -13.14
N PRO A 536 -14.31 -5.63 -12.25
CA PRO A 536 -13.70 -4.33 -12.50
C PRO A 536 -12.17 -4.44 -12.52
N ILE A 537 -11.52 -3.60 -13.31
CA ILE A 537 -10.05 -3.54 -13.43
C ILE A 537 -9.37 -3.28 -12.07
N LEU A 538 -10.04 -2.54 -11.17
CA LEU A 538 -9.56 -2.25 -9.82
C LEU A 538 -9.81 -3.44 -8.87
N GLN A 539 -9.07 -4.52 -9.10
CA GLN A 539 -9.13 -5.75 -8.31
C GLN A 539 -7.78 -6.09 -7.69
N LEU A 540 -7.82 -6.70 -6.50
CA LEU A 540 -6.69 -7.42 -5.92
C LEU A 540 -7.08 -8.90 -5.77
N MET A 541 -6.17 -9.79 -6.12
CA MET A 541 -6.30 -11.22 -5.93
C MET A 541 -5.40 -11.67 -4.78
N TYR A 542 -5.97 -12.34 -3.80
CA TYR A 542 -5.31 -12.88 -2.63
C TYR A 542 -5.26 -14.40 -2.74
N VAL A 543 -4.09 -15.00 -2.59
CA VAL A 543 -3.91 -16.46 -2.71
C VAL A 543 -3.11 -16.97 -1.51
N GLY A 544 -3.64 -17.98 -0.84
CA GLY A 544 -2.89 -18.75 0.16
C GLY A 544 -3.65 -19.08 1.44
N PRO A 545 -3.05 -19.91 2.32
CA PRO A 545 -3.73 -20.48 3.48
C PRO A 545 -4.17 -19.47 4.55
N PHE A 546 -3.64 -18.24 4.54
CA PHE A 546 -4.02 -17.19 5.51
C PHE A 546 -5.49 -16.73 5.38
N LEU A 547 -6.16 -17.10 4.27
CA LEU A 547 -7.57 -16.79 4.03
C LEU A 547 -8.54 -17.71 4.80
N HIS A 548 -8.08 -18.86 5.31
CA HIS A 548 -8.90 -19.76 6.13
C HIS A 548 -9.36 -19.10 7.43
#